data_AF-A0A0V1A9W7-F1
#
_entry.id   AF-A0A0V1A9W7-F1
#
_cell.length_a   1.000
_cell.length_b   1.000
_cell.length_c   1.000
_cell.angle_alpha   90.00
_cell.angle_beta   90.00
_cell.angle_gamma   90.00
#
_symmetry.space_group_name_H-M   'P 1'
#
loop_
_entity.id
_entity.type
_entity.pdbx_description
1 polymer ?
#
loop_
_entity_poly.entity_id
_entity_poly.type
_entity_poly.pdbx_seq_one_letter_code
_entity_poly.pdbx_strand_id
1 'polypeptide(L)'
;MELMDIPEIRIRRCLIPFMRKEIRRLVLHAFGDASKLAYGAAVYLVAIDKDGKRTANLVLAKAKVAPLKQVTLPRLELMAAFTAAKLIAFIKNNIGIRVDELNYWSDILVNVEENIELNPERFDDFEKLIRVIAYCRRFLANCRHAESNRRLEHLTLIELQIAENYWIRKAQREYENGSVRINGRLQNSTLPEMTKHPLILPDKHPLTRAIIRRCHLRQLHSGIETTLTMLQQRFWILRGRRNVKGMIEKCPCCRRVGSKPFVLKMAPLPADRIQPTGPFENTGLDLAGPMLIRNGKTVKKSYILIFTCMTTRAVHLEVASDMTVIRVMGAIRRFIARRGKTRILQSDNFRSFKQLDQELQLLLVKKMNDCLEKKLSAHRIQWKFITERAPWMGGYWERLIRSIKNSLHKVLQKALVDEEGLSTILCDIEARINARPLTYLIEDPKDPEVLTPYHFLTGTNFMDLPEVNPEDEEWVLRATTASELRKVWSYHQRLIALWWKRWKAEYIVALNKFQKWP
;
A
#
# COMPACT_ATOMS: atom_id res chain seq x y z
N MET A 1 36.32 -3.42 -44.20
CA MET A 1 36.17 -3.00 -45.61
C MET A 1 36.64 -1.56 -45.68
N GLU A 2 37.95 -1.37 -45.69
CA GLU A 2 38.55 -0.04 -45.91
C GLU A 2 38.53 0.20 -47.42
N LEU A 3 37.88 1.29 -47.85
CA LEU A 3 37.76 1.67 -49.25
C LEU A 3 39.15 2.15 -49.74
N MET A 4 39.87 1.30 -50.47
CA MET A 4 41.21 1.61 -50.99
C MET A 4 41.24 2.80 -51.96
N ASP A 5 40.08 3.20 -52.50
CA ASP A 5 39.94 4.26 -53.52
C ASP A 5 39.75 5.67 -52.92
N ILE A 6 39.71 5.82 -51.59
CA ILE A 6 39.56 7.13 -50.92
C ILE A 6 40.60 8.18 -51.39
N PRO A 7 41.90 7.85 -51.61
CA PRO A 7 42.90 8.82 -52.05
C PRO A 7 42.64 9.41 -53.45
N GLU A 8 41.87 8.72 -54.29
CA GLU A 8 41.60 9.13 -55.67
C GLU A 8 40.40 10.10 -55.78
N ILE A 9 39.58 10.19 -54.74
CA ILE A 9 38.39 11.05 -54.71
C ILE A 9 38.81 12.51 -54.52
N ARG A 10 39.01 13.23 -55.63
CA ARG A 10 39.22 14.69 -55.62
C ARG A 10 37.89 15.44 -55.66
N ILE A 11 37.45 15.92 -54.50
CA ILE A 11 36.29 16.82 -54.40
C ILE A 11 36.74 18.26 -54.64
N ARG A 12 36.24 18.91 -55.69
CA ARG A 12 36.44 20.36 -55.91
C ARG A 12 35.70 21.16 -54.82
N ARG A 13 36.36 21.44 -53.70
CA ARG A 13 35.85 22.29 -52.61
C ARG A 13 36.14 23.77 -52.84
N CYS A 14 35.76 24.29 -54.02
CA CYS A 14 35.86 25.72 -54.27
C CYS A 14 34.64 26.41 -53.64
N LEU A 15 34.84 27.15 -52.55
CA LEU A 15 33.75 27.84 -51.85
C LEU A 15 33.19 29.03 -52.64
N ILE A 16 33.98 29.60 -53.57
CA ILE A 16 33.60 30.72 -54.42
C ILE A 16 34.12 30.44 -55.84
N PRO A 17 33.27 30.01 -56.79
CA PRO A 17 33.71 29.52 -58.09
C PRO A 17 34.06 30.62 -59.12
N PHE A 18 34.11 31.90 -58.70
CA PHE A 18 34.33 33.07 -59.56
C PHE A 18 35.36 34.04 -58.95
N MET A 19 35.79 35.04 -59.73
CA MET A 19 36.93 35.89 -59.38
C MET A 19 36.61 36.81 -58.19
N ARG A 20 37.55 36.97 -57.24
CA ARG A 20 37.34 37.79 -56.02
C ARG A 20 36.91 39.24 -56.29
N LYS A 21 37.21 39.79 -57.47
CA LYS A 21 36.87 41.16 -57.89
C LYS A 21 35.38 41.37 -58.23
N GLU A 22 34.63 40.28 -58.41
CA GLU A 22 33.20 40.27 -58.77
C GLU A 22 32.30 40.14 -57.53
N ILE A 23 32.87 39.80 -56.37
CA ILE A 23 32.12 39.65 -55.13
C ILE A 23 31.70 41.02 -54.58
N ARG A 24 30.39 41.25 -54.49
CA ARG A 24 29.79 42.42 -53.82
C ARG A 24 29.63 42.20 -52.32
N ARG A 25 29.20 41.02 -51.90
CA ARG A 25 28.93 40.70 -50.48
C ARG A 25 29.13 39.22 -50.18
N LEU A 26 29.71 38.92 -49.02
CA LEU A 26 29.85 37.57 -48.48
C LEU A 26 29.06 37.44 -47.18
N VAL A 27 28.15 36.48 -47.15
CA VAL A 27 27.27 36.23 -46.01
C VAL A 27 27.42 34.79 -45.56
N LEU A 28 27.65 34.57 -44.27
CA LEU A 28 27.57 33.22 -43.69
C LEU A 28 26.17 32.99 -43.13
N HIS A 29 25.54 31.89 -43.54
CA HIS A 29 24.28 31.42 -43.00
C HIS A 29 24.51 30.13 -42.21
N ALA A 30 24.28 30.15 -40.89
CA ALA A 30 24.28 28.93 -40.09
C ALA A 30 22.85 28.50 -39.76
N PHE A 31 22.56 27.23 -40.01
CA PHE A 31 21.31 26.56 -39.68
C PHE A 31 21.58 25.55 -38.57
N GLY A 32 20.85 25.64 -37.46
CA GLY A 32 20.92 24.70 -36.35
C GLY A 32 19.56 24.04 -36.14
N ASP A 33 19.54 22.70 -36.17
CA ASP A 33 18.34 21.89 -36.03
C ASP A 33 18.55 20.73 -35.05
N ALA A 34 17.47 20.28 -34.40
CA ALA A 34 17.48 19.19 -33.45
C ALA A 34 16.22 18.33 -33.51
N SER A 35 16.43 17.03 -33.39
CA SER A 35 15.41 16.02 -33.21
C SER A 35 15.60 15.30 -31.87
N LYS A 36 14.68 14.37 -31.55
CA LYS A 36 14.82 13.50 -30.37
C LYS A 36 16.03 12.56 -30.45
N LEU A 37 16.54 12.29 -31.65
CA LEU A 37 17.60 11.29 -31.89
C LEU A 37 18.97 11.93 -32.10
N ALA A 38 19.02 13.12 -32.69
CA ALA A 38 20.26 13.81 -33.03
C ALA A 38 20.03 15.32 -33.14
N TYR A 39 21.10 16.10 -33.00
CA TYR A 39 21.11 17.54 -33.23
C TYR A 39 22.35 17.94 -34.03
N GLY A 40 22.26 19.00 -34.81
CA GLY A 40 23.35 19.40 -35.69
C GLY A 40 23.25 20.83 -36.18
N ALA A 41 24.30 21.26 -36.86
CA ALA A 41 24.34 22.55 -37.51
C ALA A 41 25.11 22.48 -38.84
N ALA A 42 24.66 23.26 -39.83
CA ALA A 42 25.29 23.42 -41.13
C ALA A 42 25.51 24.90 -41.44
N VAL A 43 26.68 25.25 -41.95
CA VAL A 43 27.05 26.63 -42.30
C VAL A 43 27.31 26.72 -43.80
N TYR A 44 26.59 27.61 -44.45
CA TYR A 44 26.71 27.95 -45.86
C TYR A 44 27.36 29.31 -46.03
N LEU A 45 28.25 29.43 -47.00
CA LEU A 45 28.74 30.71 -47.50
C LEU A 45 27.93 31.09 -48.73
N VAL A 46 27.28 32.25 -48.65
CA VAL A 46 26.54 32.84 -49.75
C VAL A 46 27.35 34.01 -50.29
N ALA A 47 27.84 33.87 -51.51
CA ALA A 47 28.48 34.96 -52.24
C ALA A 47 27.46 35.62 -53.15
N ILE A 48 27.41 36.95 -53.10
CA ILE A 48 26.58 37.79 -53.96
C ILE A 48 27.49 38.54 -54.91
N ASP A 49 27.30 38.32 -56.20
CA ASP A 49 28.00 39.00 -57.29
C ASP A 49 27.53 40.47 -57.43
N LYS A 50 28.29 41.31 -58.13
CA LYS A 50 27.92 42.67 -58.54
C LYS A 50 26.61 42.70 -59.33
N ASP A 51 26.37 41.68 -60.16
CA ASP A 51 25.14 41.51 -60.93
C ASP A 51 23.96 40.96 -60.08
N GLY A 52 24.17 40.75 -58.78
CA GLY A 52 23.14 40.29 -57.84
C GLY A 52 22.91 38.78 -57.80
N LYS A 53 23.64 38.00 -58.62
CA LYS A 53 23.58 36.53 -58.60
C LYS A 53 24.09 35.97 -57.27
N ARG A 54 23.34 35.04 -56.67
CA ARG A 54 23.65 34.42 -55.38
C ARG A 54 24.14 32.99 -55.60
N THR A 55 25.28 32.64 -55.01
CA THR A 55 25.79 31.25 -54.97
C THR A 55 25.96 30.81 -53.53
N ALA A 56 25.34 29.70 -53.15
CA ALA A 56 25.41 29.15 -51.80
C ALA A 56 26.21 27.85 -51.79
N ASN A 57 27.28 27.79 -50.99
CA ASN A 57 28.13 26.62 -50.86
C ASN A 57 28.25 26.20 -49.39
N LEU A 58 28.10 24.91 -49.10
CA LEU A 58 28.29 24.36 -47.77
C LEU A 58 29.77 24.46 -47.37
N VAL A 59 30.06 25.16 -46.28
CA VAL A 59 31.42 25.31 -45.75
C VAL A 59 31.74 24.18 -44.79
N LEU A 60 30.87 23.99 -43.78
CA LEU A 60 31.08 23.01 -42.73
C LEU A 60 29.74 22.63 -42.10
N ALA A 61 29.57 21.34 -41.82
CA ALA A 61 28.45 20.83 -41.05
C ALA A 61 28.95 19.93 -39.92
N LYS A 62 28.20 19.89 -38.82
CA LYS A 62 28.50 19.04 -37.66
C LYS A 62 27.20 18.54 -37.04
N ALA A 63 27.07 17.23 -36.91
CA ALA A 63 25.97 16.58 -36.24
C ALA A 63 26.46 15.76 -35.04
N LYS A 64 25.59 15.55 -34.06
CA LYS A 64 25.83 14.76 -32.85
C LYS A 64 24.57 13.97 -32.49
N VAL A 65 24.77 12.75 -32.01
CA VAL A 65 23.69 11.92 -31.47
C VAL A 65 23.19 12.55 -30.16
N ALA A 66 21.88 12.51 -29.93
CA ALA A 66 21.29 13.00 -28.69
C ALA A 66 21.81 12.16 -27.49
N PRO A 67 22.04 12.76 -26.32
CA PRO A 67 22.52 12.03 -25.15
C PRO A 67 21.57 10.88 -24.75
N LEU A 68 22.13 9.76 -24.29
CA LEU A 68 21.37 8.59 -23.83
C LEU A 68 20.40 8.93 -22.68
N LYS A 69 20.76 9.89 -21.82
CA LYS A 69 19.85 10.44 -20.82
C LYS A 69 18.85 11.36 -21.51
N GLN A 70 17.56 11.08 -21.38
CA GLN A 70 16.50 11.80 -22.07
C GLN A 70 16.58 13.32 -21.78
N VAL A 71 16.91 14.09 -22.82
CA VAL A 71 17.00 15.55 -22.80
C VAL A 71 15.76 16.13 -23.47
N THR A 72 15.28 17.27 -22.99
CA THR A 72 14.12 17.95 -23.59
C THR A 72 14.49 18.50 -24.98
N LEU A 73 13.60 18.39 -25.96
CA LEU A 73 13.80 18.92 -27.32
C LEU A 73 14.35 20.36 -27.38
N PRO A 74 13.86 21.34 -26.59
CA PRO A 74 14.40 22.71 -26.57
C PRO A 74 15.86 22.80 -26.13
N ARG A 75 16.29 21.87 -25.28
CA ARG A 75 17.68 21.83 -24.85
C ARG A 75 18.55 21.24 -25.95
N LEU A 76 18.04 20.28 -26.73
CA LEU A 76 18.71 19.78 -27.93
C LEU A 76 18.78 20.84 -29.03
N GLU A 77 17.70 21.58 -29.25
CA GLU A 77 17.67 22.74 -30.16
C GLU A 77 18.68 23.82 -29.70
N LEU A 78 18.78 24.09 -28.39
CA LEU A 78 19.75 25.06 -27.87
C LEU A 78 21.19 24.56 -28.07
N MET A 79 21.40 23.24 -27.95
CA MET A 79 22.68 22.61 -28.26
C MET A 79 23.00 22.67 -29.76
N ALA A 80 22.00 22.60 -30.65
CA ALA A 80 22.15 22.81 -32.08
C ALA A 80 22.53 24.27 -32.38
N ALA A 81 21.83 25.24 -31.82
CA ALA A 81 22.14 26.67 -31.93
C ALA A 81 23.56 26.99 -31.41
N PHE A 82 23.95 26.41 -30.27
CA PHE A 82 25.30 26.53 -29.74
C PHE A 82 26.36 25.92 -30.68
N THR A 83 26.03 24.80 -31.32
CA THR A 83 26.91 24.17 -32.31
C THR A 83 27.06 25.05 -33.54
N ALA A 84 25.97 25.65 -34.04
CA ALA A 84 25.99 26.62 -35.13
C ALA A 84 26.88 27.84 -34.80
N ALA A 85 26.73 28.41 -33.60
CA ALA A 85 27.57 29.52 -33.13
C ALA A 85 29.07 29.15 -33.08
N LYS A 86 29.39 27.95 -32.56
CA LYS A 86 30.76 27.44 -32.55
C LYS A 86 31.33 27.23 -33.95
N LEU A 87 30.53 26.72 -34.88
CA LEU A 87 30.97 26.53 -36.27
C LEU A 87 31.27 27.86 -36.94
N ILE A 88 30.40 28.87 -36.82
CA ILE A 88 30.67 30.20 -37.38
C ILE A 88 31.93 30.81 -36.77
N ALA A 89 32.11 30.75 -35.44
CA ALA A 89 33.31 31.28 -34.80
C ALA A 89 34.59 30.59 -35.31
N PHE A 90 34.55 29.27 -35.45
CA PHE A 90 35.65 28.50 -36.01
C PHE A 90 35.93 28.86 -37.47
N ILE A 91 34.89 28.96 -38.30
CA ILE A 91 35.02 29.32 -39.72
C ILE A 91 35.58 30.74 -39.84
N LYS A 92 35.06 31.71 -39.10
CA LYS A 92 35.52 33.11 -39.14
C LYS A 92 37.02 33.22 -38.85
N ASN A 93 37.53 32.44 -37.90
CA ASN A 93 38.94 32.48 -37.53
C ASN A 93 39.85 31.76 -38.54
N ASN A 94 39.35 30.82 -39.34
CA ASN A 94 40.15 29.95 -40.19
C ASN A 94 39.94 30.12 -41.70
N ILE A 95 38.84 30.76 -42.14
CA ILE A 95 38.48 30.83 -43.57
C ILE A 95 39.37 31.81 -44.36
N GLY A 96 40.09 32.70 -43.69
CA GLY A 96 41.04 33.64 -44.33
C GLY A 96 40.40 34.64 -45.31
N ILE A 97 39.08 34.78 -45.30
CA ILE A 97 38.29 35.67 -46.16
C ILE A 97 37.44 36.59 -45.26
N ARG A 98 37.36 37.87 -45.62
CA ARG A 98 36.49 38.84 -44.93
C ARG A 98 35.02 38.54 -45.24
N VAL A 99 34.23 38.30 -44.20
CA VAL A 99 32.79 38.07 -44.28
C VAL A 99 32.07 39.34 -43.83
N ASP A 100 31.08 39.77 -44.60
CA ASP A 100 30.37 41.04 -44.37
C ASP A 100 29.18 40.89 -43.42
N GLU A 101 28.54 39.72 -43.38
CA GLU A 101 27.34 39.48 -42.57
C GLU A 101 27.28 38.03 -42.06
N LEU A 102 26.73 37.87 -40.85
CA LEU A 102 26.54 36.59 -40.19
C LEU A 102 25.06 36.41 -39.82
N ASN A 103 24.43 35.41 -40.40
CA ASN A 103 23.03 35.08 -40.18
C ASN A 103 22.90 33.72 -39.47
N TYR A 104 22.12 33.67 -38.40
CA TYR A 104 21.86 32.47 -37.61
C TYR A 104 20.39 32.09 -37.69
N TRP A 105 20.12 30.84 -38.04
CA TRP A 105 18.79 30.28 -38.22
C TRP A 105 18.62 29.08 -37.29
N SER A 106 17.60 29.12 -36.45
CA SER A 106 17.25 28.01 -35.54
C SER A 106 15.80 28.13 -35.13
N ASP A 107 15.13 26.99 -34.96
CA ASP A 107 13.71 26.94 -34.60
C ASP A 107 13.41 27.56 -33.24
N ILE A 108 14.38 27.61 -32.32
CA ILE A 108 14.23 28.38 -31.05
C ILE A 108 14.13 29.88 -31.33
N LEU A 109 14.88 30.39 -32.31
CA LEU A 109 14.93 31.83 -32.61
C LEU A 109 13.61 32.31 -33.22
N VAL A 110 12.96 31.48 -34.02
CA VAL A 110 11.66 31.77 -34.66
C VAL A 110 10.50 31.55 -33.69
N ASN A 111 10.51 30.46 -32.91
CA ASN A 111 9.40 30.11 -32.03
C ASN A 111 9.29 30.96 -30.75
N VAL A 112 10.35 31.63 -30.30
CA VAL A 112 10.30 32.40 -29.03
C VAL A 112 9.70 33.80 -29.21
N GLU A 113 9.70 34.37 -30.42
CA GLU A 113 9.06 35.65 -30.68
C GLU A 113 7.55 35.53 -30.93
N GLU A 114 7.09 34.46 -31.60
CA GLU A 114 5.68 34.37 -32.01
C GLU A 114 4.86 33.32 -31.25
N ASN A 115 5.37 32.09 -31.01
CA ASN A 115 4.65 31.06 -30.25
C ASN A 115 5.56 29.88 -29.87
N ILE A 116 5.95 29.77 -28.59
CA ILE A 116 6.83 28.67 -28.15
C ILE A 116 6.02 27.38 -28.08
N GLU A 117 6.15 26.47 -29.05
CA GLU A 117 5.51 25.15 -29.07
C GLU A 117 6.12 24.13 -28.09
N LEU A 118 6.25 24.54 -26.83
CA LEU A 118 6.56 23.63 -25.74
C LEU A 118 5.30 22.94 -25.27
N ASN A 119 5.28 21.61 -25.26
CA ASN A 119 4.24 20.87 -24.56
C ASN A 119 4.55 20.88 -23.04
N PRO A 120 3.74 21.56 -22.19
CA PRO A 120 3.98 21.61 -20.75
C PRO A 120 3.87 20.25 -20.07
N GLU A 121 3.20 19.27 -20.69
CA GLU A 121 3.10 17.90 -20.17
C GLU A 121 4.44 17.14 -20.17
N ARG A 122 5.42 17.58 -20.97
CA ARG A 122 6.76 16.98 -21.00
C ARG A 122 7.63 17.39 -19.82
N PHE A 123 7.12 18.27 -18.95
CA PHE A 123 7.82 18.75 -17.77
C PHE A 123 7.11 18.24 -16.52
N ASP A 124 7.80 17.41 -15.75
CA ASP A 124 7.29 16.93 -14.45
C ASP A 124 7.19 18.04 -13.39
N ASP A 125 7.92 19.14 -13.61
CA ASP A 125 8.07 20.26 -12.70
C ASP A 125 7.83 21.60 -13.41
N PHE A 126 6.88 22.36 -12.86
CA PHE A 126 6.53 23.69 -13.33
C PHE A 126 7.68 24.70 -13.17
N GLU A 127 8.51 24.57 -12.14
CA GLU A 127 9.66 25.47 -11.95
C GLU A 127 10.74 25.23 -13.01
N LYS A 128 10.97 23.96 -13.35
CA LYS A 128 11.86 23.59 -14.44
C LYS A 128 11.39 24.18 -15.77
N LEU A 129 10.08 24.15 -16.04
CA LEU A 129 9.51 24.76 -17.24
C LEU A 129 9.75 26.29 -17.28
N ILE A 130 9.49 26.99 -16.18
CA ILE A 130 9.72 28.44 -16.09
C ILE A 130 11.21 28.77 -16.30
N ARG A 131 12.12 28.03 -15.65
CA ARG A 131 13.57 28.25 -15.77
C ARG A 131 14.06 28.04 -17.19
N VAL A 132 13.61 26.98 -17.87
CA VAL A 132 13.99 26.71 -19.27
C VAL A 132 13.58 27.88 -20.17
N ILE A 133 12.35 28.38 -20.03
CA ILE A 133 11.92 29.55 -20.81
C ILE A 133 12.70 30.80 -20.47
N ALA A 134 12.96 31.06 -19.18
CA ALA A 134 13.73 32.21 -18.76
C ALA A 134 15.15 32.18 -19.38
N TYR A 135 15.79 31.01 -19.42
CA TYR A 135 17.08 30.84 -20.09
C TYR A 135 16.97 31.00 -21.62
N CYS A 136 15.96 30.45 -22.27
CA CYS A 136 15.75 30.64 -23.71
C CYS A 136 15.56 32.12 -24.06
N ARG A 137 14.74 32.86 -23.30
CA ARG A 137 14.53 34.30 -23.50
C ARG A 137 15.79 35.11 -23.22
N ARG A 138 16.54 34.77 -22.17
CA ARG A 138 17.83 35.42 -21.89
C ARG A 138 18.85 35.17 -22.99
N PHE A 139 18.93 33.94 -23.50
CA PHE A 139 19.82 33.60 -24.61
C PHE A 139 19.55 34.49 -25.82
N LEU A 140 18.27 34.66 -26.18
CA LEU A 140 17.87 35.54 -27.28
C LEU A 140 18.22 37.01 -27.04
N ALA A 141 17.97 37.52 -25.83
CA ALA A 141 18.36 38.87 -25.47
C ALA A 141 19.89 39.05 -25.58
N ASN A 142 20.67 38.10 -25.08
CA ASN A 142 22.13 38.13 -25.16
C ASN A 142 22.65 38.04 -26.60
N CYS A 143 21.95 37.37 -27.52
CA CYS A 143 22.28 37.35 -28.94
C CYS A 143 22.10 38.72 -29.61
N ARG A 144 21.22 39.59 -29.07
CA ARG A 144 20.93 40.93 -29.60
C ARG A 144 21.78 42.04 -28.99
N HIS A 145 22.49 41.74 -27.91
CA HIS A 145 23.32 42.71 -27.19
C HIS A 145 24.83 42.47 -27.41
N ALA A 146 25.58 43.56 -27.40
CA ALA A 146 27.04 43.53 -27.38
C ALA A 146 27.56 42.77 -26.15
N GLU A 147 28.78 42.24 -26.24
CA GLU A 147 29.35 41.34 -25.22
C GLU A 147 29.36 41.94 -23.81
N SER A 148 29.61 43.25 -23.69
CA SER A 148 29.58 44.00 -22.43
C SER A 148 28.22 44.03 -21.74
N ASN A 149 27.12 43.87 -22.48
CA ASN A 149 25.75 43.99 -21.98
C ASN A 149 25.07 42.61 -21.79
N ARG A 150 25.81 41.50 -21.98
CA ARG A 150 25.26 40.15 -21.84
C ARG A 150 25.13 39.75 -20.37
N ARG A 151 23.98 39.14 -20.04
CA ARG A 151 23.72 38.61 -18.70
C ARG A 151 24.17 37.16 -18.61
N LEU A 152 25.22 36.89 -17.82
CA LEU A 152 25.83 35.55 -17.69
C LEU A 152 25.61 34.90 -16.31
N GLU A 153 25.09 35.65 -15.34
CA GLU A 153 24.90 35.19 -13.96
C GLU A 153 23.64 34.31 -13.77
N HIS A 154 23.19 34.11 -12.52
CA HIS A 154 21.97 33.37 -12.20
C HIS A 154 20.69 34.05 -12.74
N LEU A 155 19.61 33.28 -12.91
CA LEU A 155 18.31 33.83 -13.30
C LEU A 155 17.77 34.80 -12.24
N THR A 156 17.37 35.98 -12.67
CA THR A 156 16.72 36.96 -11.78
C THR A 156 15.26 36.61 -11.55
N LEU A 157 14.70 37.07 -10.44
CA LEU A 157 13.27 36.90 -10.14
C LEU A 157 12.37 37.50 -11.23
N ILE A 158 12.79 38.61 -11.84
CA ILE A 158 12.06 39.29 -12.92
C ILE A 158 11.98 38.39 -14.15
N GLU A 159 13.07 37.74 -14.55
CA GLU A 159 13.07 36.83 -15.70
C GLU A 159 12.19 35.61 -15.47
N LEU A 160 12.16 35.09 -14.23
CA LEU A 160 11.26 34.00 -13.86
C LEU A 160 9.79 34.44 -13.89
N GLN A 161 9.47 35.65 -13.41
CA GLN A 161 8.11 36.21 -13.49
C GLN A 161 7.66 36.46 -14.92
N ILE A 162 8.54 36.97 -15.79
CA ILE A 162 8.25 37.14 -17.22
C ILE A 162 7.96 35.79 -17.87
N ALA A 163 8.75 34.76 -17.56
CA ALA A 163 8.53 33.41 -18.06
C ALA A 163 7.24 32.77 -17.53
N GLU A 164 6.89 32.98 -16.26
CA GLU A 164 5.62 32.53 -15.65
C GLU A 164 4.42 33.22 -16.33
N ASN A 165 4.47 34.54 -16.48
CA ASN A 165 3.41 35.33 -17.11
C ASN A 165 3.22 34.98 -18.59
N TYR A 166 4.31 34.65 -19.31
CA TYR A 166 4.24 34.17 -20.67
C TYR A 166 3.36 32.91 -20.79
N TRP A 167 3.59 31.93 -19.92
CA TRP A 167 2.82 30.69 -19.92
C TRP A 167 1.36 30.88 -19.53
N ILE A 168 1.10 31.73 -18.53
CA ILE A 168 -0.27 32.04 -18.12
C ILE A 168 -1.03 32.71 -19.26
N ARG A 169 -0.43 33.73 -19.89
CA ARG A 169 -1.03 34.38 -21.07
C ARG A 169 -1.23 33.41 -22.23
N LYS A 170 -0.31 32.47 -22.44
CA LYS A 170 -0.44 31.44 -23.48
C LYS A 170 -1.62 30.51 -23.19
N ALA A 171 -1.78 30.06 -21.95
CA ALA A 171 -2.91 29.22 -21.55
C ALA A 171 -4.26 29.97 -21.60
N GLN A 172 -4.24 31.28 -21.35
CA GLN A 172 -5.44 32.12 -21.42
C GLN A 172 -5.82 32.53 -22.85
N ARG A 173 -4.84 32.58 -23.77
CA ARG A 173 -5.04 32.89 -25.19
C ARG A 173 -6.02 31.95 -25.90
N GLU A 174 -6.20 30.72 -25.38
CA GLU A 174 -7.23 29.79 -25.85
C GLU A 174 -8.66 30.29 -25.60
N TYR A 175 -8.84 31.29 -24.73
CA TYR A 175 -10.13 31.81 -24.31
C TYR A 175 -10.31 33.30 -24.63
N GLU A 176 -9.26 34.13 -24.53
CA GLU A 176 -9.35 35.57 -24.83
C GLU A 176 -7.97 36.21 -25.13
N ASN A 177 -7.93 37.27 -25.94
CA ASN A 177 -6.70 38.00 -26.29
C ASN A 177 -6.24 38.92 -25.14
N GLY A 178 -5.80 38.35 -24.02
CA GLY A 178 -5.32 39.12 -22.86
C GLY A 178 -5.13 38.28 -21.61
N SER A 179 -4.61 38.90 -20.53
CA SER A 179 -4.57 38.22 -19.23
C SER A 179 -5.89 38.41 -18.48
N VAL A 180 -6.69 37.35 -18.41
CA VAL A 180 -8.02 37.40 -17.79
C VAL A 180 -7.90 37.19 -16.27
N ARG A 181 -8.54 38.07 -15.50
CA ARG A 181 -8.62 38.03 -14.03
C ARG A 181 -10.07 38.08 -13.59
N ILE A 182 -10.35 37.50 -12.43
CA ILE A 182 -11.66 37.64 -11.81
C ILE A 182 -11.75 38.98 -11.08
N ASN A 183 -12.84 39.69 -11.31
CA ASN A 183 -13.26 40.78 -10.43
C ASN A 183 -14.04 40.20 -9.27
N GLY A 184 -13.45 40.29 -8.08
CA GLY A 184 -14.04 39.79 -6.84
C GLY A 184 -14.62 40.91 -5.98
N ARG A 185 -15.29 40.50 -4.88
CA ARG A 185 -15.85 41.39 -3.85
C ARG A 185 -14.82 41.85 -2.81
N LEU A 186 -13.56 41.45 -2.96
CA LEU A 186 -12.47 41.69 -1.99
C LEU A 186 -11.73 43.03 -2.21
N GLN A 187 -12.32 43.96 -2.96
CA GLN A 187 -11.70 45.23 -3.37
C GLN A 187 -11.26 46.07 -2.15
N ASN A 188 -12.10 46.10 -1.10
CA ASN A 188 -11.85 46.86 0.13
C ASN A 188 -11.02 46.11 1.18
N SER A 189 -10.53 44.89 0.88
CA SER A 189 -9.69 44.14 1.83
C SER A 189 -8.24 44.66 1.86
N THR A 190 -7.47 44.36 2.91
CA THR A 190 -6.03 44.65 2.99
C THR A 190 -5.15 43.62 2.27
N LEU A 191 -5.78 42.68 1.55
CA LEU A 191 -5.08 41.60 0.86
C LEU A 191 -4.27 42.10 -0.36
N PRO A 192 -3.23 41.37 -0.79
CA PRO A 192 -2.51 41.69 -2.01
C PRO A 192 -3.43 41.73 -3.23
N GLU A 193 -3.14 42.62 -4.18
CA GLU A 193 -3.98 42.82 -5.38
C GLU A 193 -4.11 41.55 -6.24
N MET A 194 -3.08 40.69 -6.25
CA MET A 194 -3.11 39.38 -6.90
C MET A 194 -4.12 38.41 -6.27
N THR A 195 -4.39 38.56 -4.97
CA THR A 195 -5.37 37.76 -4.22
C THR A 195 -6.78 38.32 -4.41
N LYS A 196 -6.90 39.64 -4.52
CA LYS A 196 -8.18 40.31 -4.82
C LYS A 196 -8.67 39.98 -6.23
N HIS A 197 -7.75 39.91 -7.19
CA HIS A 197 -8.01 39.66 -8.60
C HIS A 197 -7.19 38.46 -9.12
N PRO A 198 -7.57 37.23 -8.75
CA PRO A 198 -6.85 36.02 -9.13
C PRO A 198 -6.94 35.76 -10.65
N LEU A 199 -5.89 35.17 -11.20
CA LEU A 199 -5.77 34.85 -12.62
C LEU A 199 -6.61 33.62 -12.97
N ILE A 200 -7.41 33.70 -14.04
CA ILE A 200 -8.22 32.56 -14.48
C ILE A 200 -7.34 31.52 -15.16
N LEU A 201 -7.44 30.26 -14.73
CA LEU A 201 -6.79 29.13 -15.38
C LEU A 201 -7.83 28.16 -15.96
N PRO A 202 -7.65 27.71 -17.22
CA PRO A 202 -8.56 26.77 -17.86
C PRO A 202 -8.50 25.38 -17.25
N ASP A 203 -9.58 24.62 -17.34
CA ASP A 203 -9.77 23.38 -16.60
C ASP A 203 -8.89 22.21 -17.11
N LYS A 204 -8.68 22.11 -18.42
CA LYS A 204 -7.99 20.97 -19.07
C LYS A 204 -6.55 21.24 -19.48
N HIS A 205 -6.08 22.48 -19.39
CA HIS A 205 -4.77 22.85 -19.93
C HIS A 205 -3.62 22.20 -19.12
N PRO A 206 -2.56 21.70 -19.78
CA PRO A 206 -1.37 21.12 -19.13
C PRO A 206 -0.75 21.99 -18.03
N LEU A 207 -0.69 23.32 -18.26
CA LEU A 207 -0.20 24.29 -17.28
C LEU A 207 -0.98 24.22 -15.96
N THR A 208 -2.31 24.17 -16.03
CA THR A 208 -3.19 24.11 -14.87
C THR A 208 -2.90 22.87 -14.04
N ARG A 209 -2.73 21.71 -14.70
CA ARG A 209 -2.33 20.46 -14.02
C ARG A 209 -0.98 20.60 -13.33
N ALA A 210 0.01 21.20 -13.99
CA ALA A 210 1.34 21.41 -13.41
C ALA A 210 1.31 22.34 -12.19
N ILE A 211 0.52 23.41 -12.23
CA ILE A 211 0.32 24.35 -11.10
C ILE A 211 -0.37 23.66 -9.92
N ILE A 212 -1.44 22.89 -10.17
CA ILE A 212 -2.12 22.11 -9.12
C ILE A 212 -1.16 21.10 -8.49
N ARG A 213 -0.39 20.36 -9.31
CA ARG A 213 0.61 19.39 -8.84
C ARG A 213 1.64 20.06 -7.94
N ARG A 214 2.19 21.20 -8.36
CA ARG A 214 3.16 21.97 -7.57
C ARG A 214 2.58 22.41 -6.23
N CYS A 215 1.35 22.94 -6.24
CA CYS A 215 0.69 23.37 -5.00
C CYS A 215 0.50 22.17 -4.05
N HIS A 216 -0.04 21.06 -4.55
CA HIS A 216 -0.24 19.85 -3.76
C HIS A 216 1.06 19.31 -3.14
N LEU A 217 2.17 19.30 -3.90
CA LEU A 217 3.47 18.85 -3.40
C LEU A 217 4.06 19.81 -2.36
N ARG A 218 3.95 21.13 -2.57
CA ARG A 218 4.42 22.13 -1.60
C ARG A 218 3.61 22.13 -0.30
N GLN A 219 2.33 21.77 -0.39
CA GLN A 219 1.45 21.58 0.77
C GLN A 219 1.59 20.16 1.37
N LEU A 220 2.69 19.45 1.10
CA LEU A 220 3.00 18.14 1.69
C LEU A 220 1.86 17.12 1.56
N HIS A 221 1.29 17.02 0.36
CA HIS A 221 0.18 16.11 0.06
C HIS A 221 -1.14 16.41 0.80
N SER A 222 -1.36 17.67 1.16
CA SER A 222 -2.61 18.13 1.78
C SER A 222 -3.86 17.80 0.96
N GLY A 223 -5.00 17.75 1.65
CA GLY A 223 -6.30 17.42 1.08
C GLY A 223 -6.79 18.40 0.00
N ILE A 224 -7.95 18.07 -0.58
CA ILE A 224 -8.55 18.82 -1.69
C ILE A 224 -8.80 20.28 -1.30
N GLU A 225 -9.36 20.52 -0.11
CA GLU A 225 -9.79 21.86 0.32
C GLU A 225 -8.59 22.77 0.59
N THR A 226 -7.61 22.31 1.36
CA THR A 226 -6.36 23.05 1.61
C THR A 226 -5.64 23.40 0.31
N THR A 227 -5.54 22.45 -0.61
CA THR A 227 -4.90 22.67 -1.92
C THR A 227 -5.67 23.71 -2.74
N LEU A 228 -7.00 23.67 -2.71
CA LEU A 228 -7.85 24.63 -3.42
C LEU A 228 -7.72 26.04 -2.85
N THR A 229 -7.76 26.19 -1.52
CA THR A 229 -7.61 27.50 -0.84
C THR A 229 -6.27 28.14 -1.17
N MET A 230 -5.19 27.37 -1.16
CA MET A 230 -3.85 27.86 -1.51
C MET A 230 -3.75 28.28 -2.98
N LEU A 231 -4.42 27.56 -3.90
CA LEU A 231 -4.48 27.94 -5.30
C LEU A 231 -5.27 29.23 -5.51
N GLN A 232 -6.40 29.39 -4.81
CA GLN A 232 -7.29 30.56 -4.90
C GLN A 232 -6.64 31.87 -4.49
N GLN A 233 -5.54 31.84 -3.72
CA GLN A 233 -4.78 33.04 -3.38
C GLN A 233 -4.16 33.75 -4.60
N ARG A 234 -3.95 33.04 -5.72
CA ARG A 234 -3.34 33.60 -6.93
C ARG A 234 -4.06 33.21 -8.22
N PHE A 235 -4.74 32.07 -8.23
CA PHE A 235 -5.32 31.46 -9.41
C PHE A 235 -6.76 31.01 -9.17
N TRP A 236 -7.65 31.37 -10.09
CA TRP A 236 -8.99 30.82 -10.14
C TRP A 236 -9.08 29.76 -11.23
N ILE A 237 -9.11 28.50 -10.83
CA ILE A 237 -9.17 27.37 -11.77
C ILE A 237 -10.63 27.03 -12.08
N LEU A 238 -10.99 27.03 -13.36
CA LEU A 238 -12.30 26.57 -13.81
C LEU A 238 -12.52 25.11 -13.37
N ARG A 239 -13.66 24.83 -12.75
CA ARG A 239 -13.96 23.51 -12.15
C ARG A 239 -12.85 23.02 -11.19
N GLY A 240 -12.23 23.94 -10.45
CA GLY A 240 -11.04 23.70 -9.62
C GLY A 240 -11.12 22.47 -8.71
N ARG A 241 -12.23 22.28 -7.98
CA ARG A 241 -12.40 21.11 -7.08
C ARG A 241 -12.28 19.77 -7.81
N ARG A 242 -12.83 19.66 -9.03
CA ARG A 242 -12.76 18.43 -9.85
C ARG A 242 -11.31 18.17 -10.32
N ASN A 243 -10.62 19.22 -10.78
CA ASN A 243 -9.24 19.11 -11.24
C ASN A 243 -8.26 18.78 -10.11
N VAL A 244 -8.42 19.42 -8.94
CA VAL A 244 -7.63 19.13 -7.75
C VAL A 244 -7.87 17.68 -7.30
N LYS A 245 -9.13 17.24 -7.22
CA LYS A 245 -9.45 15.84 -6.87
C LYS A 245 -8.79 14.84 -7.82
N GLY A 246 -8.97 15.03 -9.14
CA GLY A 246 -8.38 14.15 -10.15
C GLY A 246 -6.85 14.13 -10.12
N MET A 247 -6.20 15.24 -9.72
CA MET A 247 -4.75 15.29 -9.54
C MET A 247 -4.29 14.53 -8.30
N ILE A 248 -4.99 14.67 -7.17
CA ILE A 248 -4.66 13.98 -5.91
C ILE A 248 -4.87 12.47 -6.04
N GLU A 249 -5.93 12.02 -6.72
CA GLU A 249 -6.18 10.59 -6.98
C GLU A 249 -5.07 9.94 -7.82
N LYS A 250 -4.46 10.71 -8.74
CA LYS A 250 -3.32 10.27 -9.55
C LYS A 250 -1.97 10.38 -8.83
N CYS A 251 -1.92 11.01 -7.66
CA CYS A 251 -0.68 11.15 -6.89
C CYS A 251 -0.26 9.79 -6.31
N PRO A 252 0.96 9.28 -6.60
CA PRO A 252 1.41 7.99 -6.09
C PRO A 252 1.45 7.91 -4.55
N CYS A 253 1.87 8.98 -3.87
CA CYS A 253 1.93 9.04 -2.41
C CYS A 253 0.53 8.96 -1.79
N CYS A 254 -0.39 9.81 -2.25
CA CYS A 254 -1.77 9.82 -1.75
C CYS A 254 -2.49 8.51 -2.06
N ARG A 255 -2.25 7.92 -3.24
CA ARG A 255 -2.85 6.64 -3.63
C ARG A 255 -2.34 5.49 -2.76
N ARG A 256 -1.06 5.48 -2.41
CA ARG A 256 -0.46 4.45 -1.54
C ARG A 256 -1.01 4.53 -0.12
N VAL A 257 -1.17 5.73 0.42
CA VAL A 257 -1.68 5.93 1.79
C VAL A 257 -3.20 5.76 1.85
N GLY A 258 -3.92 6.22 0.84
CA GLY A 258 -5.39 6.20 0.79
C GLY A 258 -6.00 4.92 0.20
N SER A 259 -5.19 3.94 -0.22
CA SER A 259 -5.72 2.68 -0.74
C SER A 259 -6.42 1.89 0.36
N LYS A 260 -7.70 1.53 0.12
CA LYS A 260 -8.45 0.67 1.03
C LYS A 260 -7.81 -0.73 1.08
N PRO A 261 -7.82 -1.41 2.23
CA PRO A 261 -7.43 -2.81 2.31
C PRO A 261 -8.22 -3.66 1.31
N PHE A 262 -7.58 -4.67 0.75
CA PHE A 262 -8.26 -5.64 -0.11
C PHE A 262 -9.41 -6.30 0.67
N VAL A 263 -10.63 -6.16 0.16
CA VAL A 263 -11.81 -6.79 0.76
C VAL A 263 -11.85 -8.24 0.28
N LEU A 264 -11.39 -9.17 1.12
CA LEU A 264 -11.51 -10.60 0.86
C LEU A 264 -13.00 -10.97 0.82
N LYS A 265 -13.48 -11.58 -0.27
CA LYS A 265 -14.80 -12.25 -0.29
C LYS A 265 -14.77 -13.37 0.74
N MET A 266 -15.81 -13.48 1.57
CA MET A 266 -15.91 -14.56 2.55
C MET A 266 -15.96 -15.90 1.82
N ALA A 267 -15.04 -16.81 2.17
CA ALA A 267 -15.03 -18.16 1.65
C ALA A 267 -16.24 -18.95 2.21
N PRO A 268 -16.76 -19.94 1.46
CA PRO A 268 -17.75 -20.87 1.99
C PRO A 268 -17.18 -21.63 3.20
N LEU A 269 -18.06 -22.04 4.11
CA LEU A 269 -17.66 -22.83 5.27
C LEU A 269 -17.12 -24.20 4.83
N PRO A 270 -16.09 -24.76 5.49
CA PRO A 270 -15.51 -26.04 5.11
C PRO A 270 -16.52 -27.19 5.32
N ALA A 271 -16.46 -28.21 4.46
CA ALA A 271 -17.30 -29.40 4.56
C ALA A 271 -17.19 -30.08 5.94
N ASP A 272 -15.98 -30.07 6.52
CA ASP A 272 -15.67 -30.57 7.87
C ASP A 272 -16.52 -29.92 8.99
N ARG A 273 -17.15 -28.76 8.72
CA ARG A 273 -18.06 -28.08 9.65
C ARG A 273 -19.54 -28.39 9.40
N ILE A 274 -19.91 -28.59 8.14
CA ILE A 274 -21.33 -28.64 7.72
C ILE A 274 -21.83 -30.08 7.71
N GLN A 275 -20.97 -31.04 7.38
CA GLN A 275 -21.37 -32.44 7.31
C GLN A 275 -21.62 -32.98 8.73
N PRO A 276 -22.74 -33.70 8.95
CA PRO A 276 -23.00 -34.34 10.23
C PRO A 276 -21.97 -35.46 10.43
N THR A 277 -21.14 -35.31 11.46
CA THR A 277 -20.15 -36.31 11.90
C THR A 277 -20.35 -36.60 13.38
N GLY A 278 -19.69 -37.63 13.89
CA GLY A 278 -19.69 -37.89 15.33
C GLY A 278 -19.17 -36.68 16.13
N PRO A 279 -19.60 -36.50 17.40
CA PRO A 279 -19.03 -35.49 18.28
C PRO A 279 -17.50 -35.65 18.35
N PHE A 280 -16.80 -34.52 18.27
CA PHE A 280 -15.33 -34.45 18.26
C PHE A 280 -14.61 -35.17 17.10
N GLU A 281 -15.30 -35.71 16.10
CA GLU A 281 -14.64 -36.33 14.95
C GLU A 281 -13.77 -35.33 14.17
N ASN A 282 -14.28 -34.11 13.98
CA ASN A 282 -13.51 -32.96 13.51
C ASN A 282 -13.30 -32.01 14.70
N THR A 283 -12.07 -31.88 15.18
CA THR A 283 -11.74 -31.12 16.41
C THR A 283 -10.68 -30.06 16.16
N GLY A 284 -10.94 -28.85 16.65
CA GLY A 284 -9.94 -27.79 16.79
C GLY A 284 -9.26 -27.86 18.15
N LEU A 285 -7.94 -27.76 18.18
CA LEU A 285 -7.10 -27.75 19.36
C LEU A 285 -6.45 -26.37 19.54
N ASP A 286 -6.62 -25.79 20.72
CA ASP A 286 -5.97 -24.55 21.11
C ASP A 286 -5.51 -24.62 22.58
N LEU A 287 -4.62 -23.72 22.98
CA LEU A 287 -3.99 -23.72 24.29
C LEU A 287 -4.22 -22.39 25.02
N ALA A 288 -4.68 -22.45 26.28
CA ALA A 288 -4.77 -21.30 27.16
C ALA A 288 -3.49 -21.20 28.03
N GLY A 289 -2.78 -20.08 27.86
CA GLY A 289 -1.48 -19.78 28.45
C GLY A 289 -1.53 -19.42 29.94
N PRO A 290 -0.35 -19.35 30.59
CA PRO A 290 -0.09 -20.05 31.83
C PRO A 290 -0.93 -19.54 33.00
N MET A 291 -1.58 -20.49 33.67
CA MET A 291 -2.28 -20.28 34.91
C MET A 291 -1.38 -20.63 36.08
N LEU A 292 -1.49 -19.91 37.18
CA LEU A 292 -0.70 -20.14 38.38
C LEU A 292 -1.46 -21.10 39.29
N ILE A 293 -0.95 -22.33 39.42
CA ILE A 293 -1.49 -23.33 40.33
C ILE A 293 -0.61 -23.46 41.58
N ARG A 294 -1.25 -23.80 42.70
CA ARG A 294 -0.56 -24.08 43.95
C ARG A 294 -0.06 -25.52 43.94
N ASN A 295 1.24 -25.71 44.10
CA ASN A 295 1.86 -27.01 44.28
C ASN A 295 2.54 -27.04 45.66
N GLY A 296 1.76 -27.43 46.68
CA GLY A 296 2.16 -27.35 48.09
C GLY A 296 2.47 -25.92 48.54
N LYS A 297 3.76 -25.65 48.80
CA LYS A 297 4.27 -24.32 49.19
C LYS A 297 4.72 -23.45 48.00
N THR A 298 4.79 -24.02 46.80
CA THR A 298 5.31 -23.34 45.60
C THR A 298 4.20 -23.06 44.59
N VAL A 299 4.42 -22.10 43.70
CA VAL A 299 3.49 -21.78 42.61
C VAL A 299 4.09 -22.26 41.29
N LYS A 300 3.35 -23.08 40.55
CA LYS A 300 3.77 -23.63 39.26
C LYS A 300 2.87 -23.11 38.13
N LYS A 301 3.43 -22.95 36.94
CA LYS A 301 2.65 -22.65 35.73
C LYS A 301 1.99 -23.93 35.21
N SER A 302 0.70 -23.86 34.95
CA SER A 302 -0.09 -24.91 34.30
C SER A 302 -0.78 -24.34 33.05
N TYR A 303 -1.13 -25.21 32.11
CA TYR A 303 -1.73 -24.87 30.83
C TYR A 303 -3.04 -25.65 30.67
N ILE A 304 -3.98 -25.08 29.91
CA ILE A 304 -5.25 -25.75 29.61
C ILE A 304 -5.31 -25.97 28.10
N LEU A 305 -5.46 -27.23 27.70
CA LEU A 305 -5.79 -27.60 26.33
C LEU A 305 -7.30 -27.48 26.14
N ILE A 306 -7.69 -26.76 25.10
CA ILE A 306 -9.08 -26.51 24.72
C ILE A 306 -9.32 -27.27 23.43
N PHE A 307 -10.14 -28.32 23.52
CA PHE A 307 -10.64 -29.06 22.37
C PHE A 307 -12.03 -28.52 22.02
N THR A 308 -12.25 -28.21 20.75
CA THR A 308 -13.54 -27.70 20.26
C THR A 308 -14.01 -28.53 19.08
N CYS A 309 -15.20 -29.12 19.18
CA CYS A 309 -15.81 -29.84 18.09
C CYS A 309 -16.25 -28.87 17.00
N MET A 310 -15.90 -29.15 15.74
CA MET A 310 -16.26 -28.30 14.61
C MET A 310 -17.74 -28.40 14.24
N THR A 311 -18.35 -29.56 14.42
CA THR A 311 -19.74 -29.85 14.06
C THR A 311 -20.71 -29.47 15.18
N THR A 312 -20.60 -30.10 16.36
CA THR A 312 -21.52 -29.86 17.49
C THR A 312 -21.18 -28.63 18.32
N ARG A 313 -20.00 -28.02 18.08
CA ARG A 313 -19.46 -26.91 18.88
C ARG A 313 -19.20 -27.28 20.34
N ALA A 314 -19.26 -28.56 20.72
CA ALA A 314 -18.88 -29.01 22.05
C ALA A 314 -17.45 -28.61 22.40
N VAL A 315 -17.20 -28.35 23.68
CA VAL A 315 -15.88 -27.99 24.21
C VAL A 315 -15.44 -29.08 25.18
N HIS A 316 -14.17 -29.43 25.17
CA HIS A 316 -13.55 -30.27 26.19
C HIS A 316 -12.26 -29.61 26.70
N LEU A 317 -12.07 -29.60 28.01
CA LEU A 317 -10.97 -28.89 28.68
C LEU A 317 -10.07 -29.87 29.43
N GLU A 318 -8.77 -29.78 29.20
CA GLU A 318 -7.79 -30.68 29.81
C GLU A 318 -6.62 -29.91 30.41
N VAL A 319 -6.22 -30.29 31.63
CA VAL A 319 -5.06 -29.69 32.31
C VAL A 319 -3.76 -30.34 31.83
N ALA A 320 -2.76 -29.51 31.53
CA ALA A 320 -1.40 -29.93 31.29
C ALA A 320 -0.43 -29.14 32.17
N SER A 321 0.33 -29.86 33.00
CA SER A 321 1.27 -29.26 33.96
C SER A 321 2.46 -28.56 33.31
N ASP A 322 2.75 -28.80 32.02
CA ASP A 322 3.71 -28.07 31.21
C ASP A 322 3.38 -28.21 29.71
N MET A 323 4.14 -27.52 28.84
CA MET A 323 3.99 -27.58 27.38
C MET A 323 4.89 -28.63 26.72
N THR A 324 5.44 -29.58 27.48
CA THR A 324 6.27 -30.65 26.90
C THR A 324 5.39 -31.59 26.08
N VAL A 325 5.99 -32.22 25.07
CA VAL A 325 5.29 -33.16 24.18
C VAL A 325 4.64 -34.29 24.98
N ILE A 326 5.30 -34.80 26.02
CA ILE A 326 4.79 -35.89 26.88
C ILE A 326 3.49 -35.49 27.60
N ARG A 327 3.44 -34.30 28.21
CA ARG A 327 2.25 -33.85 28.93
C ARG A 327 1.09 -33.52 27.98
N VAL A 328 1.39 -32.88 26.85
CA VAL A 328 0.42 -32.59 25.78
C VAL A 328 -0.15 -33.89 25.20
N MET A 329 0.69 -34.88 24.93
CA MET A 329 0.26 -36.20 24.46
C MET A 329 -0.62 -36.90 25.50
N GLY A 330 -0.27 -36.82 26.79
CA GLY A 330 -1.09 -37.35 27.87
C GLY A 330 -2.49 -36.72 27.89
N ALA A 331 -2.59 -35.40 27.75
CA ALA A 331 -3.87 -34.69 27.65
C ALA A 331 -4.70 -35.11 26.42
N ILE A 332 -4.07 -35.23 25.25
CA ILE A 332 -4.75 -35.71 24.04
C ILE A 332 -5.23 -37.15 24.20
N ARG A 333 -4.45 -38.03 24.84
CA ARG A 333 -4.85 -39.41 25.11
C ARG A 333 -6.06 -39.48 26.05
N ARG A 334 -6.09 -38.66 27.10
CA ARG A 334 -7.24 -38.55 28.01
C ARG A 334 -8.49 -38.05 27.29
N PHE A 335 -8.35 -37.06 26.42
CA PHE A 335 -9.43 -36.58 25.58
C PHE A 335 -9.97 -37.68 24.66
N ILE A 336 -9.11 -38.37 23.90
CA ILE A 336 -9.51 -39.46 23.00
C ILE A 336 -10.17 -40.60 23.77
N ALA A 337 -9.67 -40.94 24.95
CA ALA A 337 -10.24 -41.99 25.79
C ALA A 337 -11.66 -41.65 26.28
N ARG A 338 -11.97 -40.38 26.52
CA ARG A 338 -13.30 -39.96 27.00
C ARG A 338 -14.30 -39.61 25.90
N ARG A 339 -13.82 -39.05 24.79
CA ARG A 339 -14.68 -38.50 23.71
C ARG A 339 -14.66 -39.34 22.43
N GLY A 340 -13.80 -40.33 22.35
CA GLY A 340 -13.61 -41.13 21.16
C GLY A 340 -12.54 -40.55 20.22
N LYS A 341 -12.31 -41.27 19.13
CA LYS A 341 -11.23 -40.99 18.21
C LYS A 341 -11.56 -39.83 17.26
N THR A 342 -10.65 -38.88 17.14
CA THR A 342 -10.73 -37.81 16.15
C THR A 342 -10.30 -38.31 14.77
N ARG A 343 -11.00 -37.87 13.72
CA ARG A 343 -10.57 -38.05 12.32
C ARG A 343 -9.67 -36.90 11.90
N ILE A 344 -10.04 -35.67 12.24
CA ILE A 344 -9.30 -34.45 11.91
C ILE A 344 -9.00 -33.69 13.20
N LEU A 345 -7.72 -33.37 13.42
CA LEU A 345 -7.29 -32.49 14.50
C LEU A 345 -6.65 -31.24 13.90
N GLN A 346 -7.21 -30.07 14.14
CA GLN A 346 -6.69 -28.81 13.60
C GLN A 346 -6.11 -27.93 14.70
N SER A 347 -4.85 -27.51 14.58
CA SER A 347 -4.19 -26.65 15.57
C SER A 347 -3.46 -25.47 14.93
N ASP A 348 -3.00 -24.55 15.78
CA ASP A 348 -2.02 -23.55 15.39
C ASP A 348 -0.61 -24.18 15.22
N ASN A 349 0.34 -23.36 14.77
CA ASN A 349 1.71 -23.78 14.48
C ASN A 349 2.61 -23.86 15.74
N PHE A 350 2.03 -24.12 16.92
CA PHE A 350 2.81 -24.22 18.15
C PHE A 350 3.84 -25.35 18.07
N ARG A 351 5.05 -25.13 18.62
CA ARG A 351 6.20 -26.04 18.46
C ARG A 351 5.91 -27.45 18.97
N SER A 352 5.29 -27.57 20.15
CA SER A 352 4.96 -28.88 20.73
C SER A 352 3.94 -29.66 19.90
N PHE A 353 3.04 -28.98 19.17
CA PHE A 353 2.09 -29.65 18.27
C PHE A 353 2.77 -30.15 17.00
N LYS A 354 3.67 -29.36 16.40
CA LYS A 354 4.47 -29.80 15.24
C LYS A 354 5.35 -31.00 15.59
N GLN A 355 5.99 -30.97 16.76
CA GLN A 355 6.79 -32.09 17.24
C GLN A 355 5.94 -33.34 17.52
N LEU A 356 4.76 -33.17 18.12
CA LEU A 356 3.85 -34.29 18.38
C LEU A 356 3.32 -34.91 17.08
N ASP A 357 2.98 -34.11 16.07
CA ASP A 357 2.59 -34.63 14.75
C ASP A 357 3.75 -35.45 14.15
N GLN A 358 4.99 -34.94 14.18
CA GLN A 358 6.17 -35.68 13.73
C GLN A 358 6.37 -37.01 14.49
N GLU A 359 6.25 -37.01 15.81
CA GLU A 359 6.37 -38.23 16.62
C GLU A 359 5.25 -39.24 16.32
N LEU A 360 4.01 -38.77 16.15
CA LEU A 360 2.89 -39.60 15.73
C LEU A 360 3.15 -40.23 14.36
N GLN A 361 3.69 -39.47 13.40
CA GLN A 361 4.09 -40.03 12.09
C GLN A 361 5.23 -41.06 12.24
N LEU A 362 6.25 -40.80 13.05
CA LEU A 362 7.39 -41.70 13.24
C LEU A 362 7.03 -43.03 13.93
N LEU A 363 6.16 -43.00 14.94
CA LEU A 363 5.65 -44.20 15.61
C LEU A 363 4.85 -45.09 14.67
N LEU A 364 4.21 -44.50 13.66
CA LEU A 364 3.46 -45.23 12.63
C LEU A 364 4.40 -45.91 11.63
N VAL A 365 5.51 -45.27 11.25
CA VAL A 365 6.52 -45.86 10.34
C VAL A 365 7.27 -47.03 11.00
N LYS A 366 7.66 -46.90 12.28
CA LYS A 366 8.44 -47.94 12.98
C LYS A 366 7.68 -49.24 13.29
N LYS A 367 6.34 -49.22 13.29
CA LYS A 367 5.48 -50.39 13.56
C LYS A 367 4.95 -51.09 12.30
N MET A 368 5.30 -50.61 11.11
CA MET A 368 4.82 -51.15 9.84
C MET A 368 5.86 -52.01 9.13
N ASN A 369 5.87 -53.30 9.46
CA ASN A 369 6.08 -54.39 8.50
C ASN A 369 4.80 -55.25 8.55
N ASP A 370 4.30 -55.65 7.39
CA ASP A 370 3.11 -56.47 7.11
C ASP A 370 1.76 -55.75 6.92
N CYS A 371 1.19 -55.92 5.71
CA CYS A 371 -0.21 -55.97 5.20
C CYS A 371 -1.37 -55.13 5.82
N LEU A 372 -1.21 -54.54 7.02
CA LEU A 372 -2.15 -53.72 7.78
C LEU A 372 -2.30 -52.28 7.28
N GLU A 373 -1.60 -51.93 6.20
CA GLU A 373 -1.50 -50.56 5.70
C GLU A 373 -2.87 -49.99 5.31
N LYS A 374 -3.79 -50.79 4.73
CA LYS A 374 -5.13 -50.31 4.30
C LYS A 374 -6.14 -50.16 5.45
N LYS A 375 -6.16 -51.07 6.45
CA LYS A 375 -7.09 -50.98 7.60
C LYS A 375 -6.66 -49.93 8.63
N LEU A 376 -5.36 -49.73 8.83
CA LEU A 376 -4.82 -48.71 9.73
C LEU A 376 -4.85 -47.30 9.10
N SER A 377 -4.78 -47.18 7.78
CA SER A 377 -4.95 -45.90 7.07
C SER A 377 -6.30 -45.24 7.32
N ALA A 378 -7.38 -46.03 7.37
CA ALA A 378 -8.73 -45.55 7.69
C ALA A 378 -8.87 -45.03 9.13
N HIS A 379 -7.93 -45.39 10.00
CA HIS A 379 -7.89 -45.02 11.41
C HIS A 379 -6.80 -43.96 11.70
N ARG A 380 -6.34 -43.18 10.71
CA ARG A 380 -5.34 -42.12 10.93
C ARG A 380 -6.01 -40.83 11.41
N ILE A 381 -5.41 -40.19 12.42
CA ILE A 381 -5.77 -38.80 12.78
C ILE A 381 -5.06 -37.90 11.76
N GLN A 382 -5.82 -37.17 10.95
CA GLN A 382 -5.26 -36.16 10.05
C GLN A 382 -5.02 -34.87 10.84
N TRP A 383 -3.75 -34.55 11.10
CA TRP A 383 -3.39 -33.26 11.70
C TRP A 383 -3.36 -32.16 10.63
N LYS A 384 -4.15 -31.10 10.81
CA LYS A 384 -4.16 -29.92 9.93
C LYS A 384 -3.59 -28.72 10.70
N PHE A 385 -2.63 -28.02 10.12
CA PHE A 385 -2.11 -26.78 10.69
C PHE A 385 -2.72 -25.57 9.99
N ILE A 386 -3.04 -24.53 10.76
CA ILE A 386 -3.49 -23.24 10.18
C ILE A 386 -2.32 -22.62 9.40
N THR A 387 -2.58 -22.11 8.19
CA THR A 387 -1.54 -21.41 7.41
C THR A 387 -1.02 -20.19 8.17
N GLU A 388 0.31 -20.05 8.20
CA GLU A 388 0.96 -18.94 8.88
C GLU A 388 0.45 -17.59 8.34
N ARG A 389 0.14 -16.66 9.24
CA ARG A 389 -0.44 -15.33 8.95
C ARG A 389 -1.86 -15.33 8.35
N ALA A 390 -2.56 -16.47 8.37
CA ALA A 390 -3.96 -16.58 7.94
C ALA A 390 -4.94 -16.94 9.09
N PRO A 391 -5.05 -16.13 10.16
CA PRO A 391 -5.88 -16.45 11.33
C PRO A 391 -7.37 -16.59 10.99
N TRP A 392 -7.84 -15.95 9.90
CA TRP A 392 -9.23 -16.04 9.45
C TRP A 392 -9.67 -17.46 9.09
N MET A 393 -8.75 -18.36 8.72
CA MET A 393 -9.09 -19.76 8.43
C MET A 393 -9.55 -20.54 9.68
N GLY A 394 -9.20 -20.08 10.89
CA GLY A 394 -9.73 -20.60 12.15
C GLY A 394 -10.86 -19.74 12.74
N GLY A 395 -11.28 -18.68 12.04
CA GLY A 395 -12.13 -17.61 12.58
C GLY A 395 -13.51 -18.08 13.09
N TYR A 396 -13.98 -19.25 12.66
CA TYR A 396 -15.27 -19.79 13.06
C TYR A 396 -15.29 -20.41 14.47
N TRP A 397 -14.18 -20.89 15.02
CA TRP A 397 -14.07 -21.21 16.46
C TRP A 397 -13.27 -20.18 17.25
N GLU A 398 -12.48 -19.33 16.57
CA GLU A 398 -11.60 -18.37 17.24
C GLU A 398 -12.35 -17.46 18.23
N ARG A 399 -13.58 -17.04 17.91
CA ARG A 399 -14.38 -16.22 18.83
C ARG A 399 -14.79 -16.95 20.10
N LEU A 400 -15.23 -18.20 19.96
CA LEU A 400 -15.61 -19.04 21.10
C LEU A 400 -14.39 -19.28 21.98
N ILE A 401 -13.27 -19.70 21.39
CA ILE A 401 -12.04 -19.98 22.13
C ILE A 401 -11.49 -18.72 22.77
N ARG A 402 -11.46 -17.59 22.06
CA ARG A 402 -11.03 -16.29 22.60
C ARG A 402 -11.88 -15.90 23.81
N SER A 403 -13.19 -16.09 23.75
CA SER A 403 -14.05 -15.81 24.89
C SER A 403 -13.76 -16.74 26.07
N ILE A 404 -13.59 -18.04 25.83
CA ILE A 404 -13.25 -19.02 26.87
C ILE A 404 -11.91 -18.65 27.52
N LYS A 405 -10.88 -18.38 26.72
CA LYS A 405 -9.56 -17.95 27.19
C LYS A 405 -9.63 -16.68 28.03
N ASN A 406 -10.35 -15.66 27.57
CA ASN A 406 -10.50 -14.40 28.30
C ASN A 406 -11.22 -14.60 29.64
N SER A 407 -12.33 -15.35 29.66
CA SER A 407 -13.07 -15.65 30.89
C SER A 407 -12.23 -16.46 31.87
N LEU A 408 -11.58 -17.54 31.40
CA LEU A 408 -10.68 -18.36 32.22
C LEU A 408 -9.54 -17.50 32.80
N HIS A 409 -8.83 -16.76 31.95
CA HIS A 409 -7.68 -15.94 32.38
C HIS A 409 -8.09 -14.92 33.44
N LYS A 410 -9.21 -14.20 33.27
CA LYS A 410 -9.65 -13.19 34.23
C LYS A 410 -10.11 -13.80 35.56
N VAL A 411 -10.70 -15.00 35.55
CA VAL A 411 -11.25 -15.66 36.76
C VAL A 411 -10.14 -16.34 37.55
N LEU A 412 -9.30 -17.11 36.86
CA LEU A 412 -8.29 -17.96 37.50
C LEU A 412 -6.97 -17.21 37.79
N GLN A 413 -6.76 -15.99 37.26
CA GLN A 413 -5.47 -15.26 37.34
C GLN A 413 -4.82 -15.22 38.73
N LYS A 414 -5.63 -15.00 39.78
CA LYS A 414 -5.18 -14.92 41.17
C LYS A 414 -5.64 -16.12 42.01
N ALA A 415 -6.33 -17.07 41.41
CA ALA A 415 -6.86 -18.23 42.11
C ALA A 415 -5.74 -19.26 42.30
N LEU A 416 -5.35 -19.50 43.54
CA LEU A 416 -4.31 -20.47 43.89
C LEU A 416 -4.96 -21.81 44.23
N VAL A 417 -5.41 -22.51 43.19
CA VAL A 417 -5.96 -23.87 43.27
C VAL A 417 -4.88 -24.88 42.91
N ASP A 418 -4.94 -26.08 43.47
CA ASP A 418 -4.10 -27.21 43.09
C ASP A 418 -4.54 -27.81 41.73
N GLU A 419 -3.75 -28.78 41.22
CA GLU A 419 -4.01 -29.37 39.90
C GLU A 419 -5.33 -30.16 39.86
N GLU A 420 -5.67 -30.86 40.95
CA GLU A 420 -6.91 -31.62 41.08
C GLU A 420 -8.13 -30.70 41.19
N GLY A 421 -8.07 -29.68 42.05
CA GLY A 421 -9.14 -28.68 42.14
C GLY A 421 -9.34 -27.92 40.83
N LEU A 422 -8.26 -27.60 40.10
CA LEU A 422 -8.36 -27.01 38.76
C LEU A 422 -9.04 -27.96 37.78
N SER A 423 -8.72 -29.25 37.79
CA SER A 423 -9.37 -30.25 36.95
C SER A 423 -10.88 -30.30 37.23
N THR A 424 -11.28 -30.28 38.49
CA THR A 424 -12.69 -30.29 38.90
C THR A 424 -13.43 -29.03 38.43
N ILE A 425 -12.84 -27.85 38.66
CA ILE A 425 -13.42 -26.58 38.17
C ILE A 425 -13.58 -26.59 36.65
N LEU A 426 -12.63 -27.17 35.92
CA LEU A 426 -12.71 -27.25 34.46
C LEU A 426 -13.79 -28.23 33.98
N CYS A 427 -14.00 -29.35 34.66
CA CYS A 427 -15.12 -30.26 34.37
C CYS A 427 -16.47 -29.54 34.51
N ASP A 428 -16.64 -28.76 35.58
CA ASP A 428 -17.84 -27.97 35.83
C ASP A 428 -18.05 -26.86 34.80
N ILE A 429 -16.97 -26.16 34.44
CA ILE A 429 -17.00 -25.14 33.37
C ILE A 429 -17.33 -25.80 32.02
N GLU A 430 -16.75 -26.96 31.73
CA GLU A 430 -17.01 -27.73 30.51
C GLU A 430 -18.49 -28.11 30.38
N ALA A 431 -19.08 -28.68 31.43
CA ALA A 431 -20.48 -29.08 31.43
C ALA A 431 -21.40 -27.88 31.18
N ARG A 432 -21.17 -26.75 31.87
CA ARG A 432 -21.95 -25.52 31.70
C ARG A 432 -21.76 -24.85 30.34
N ILE A 433 -20.54 -24.85 29.80
CA ILE A 433 -20.29 -24.38 28.43
C ILE A 433 -21.08 -25.22 27.44
N ASN A 434 -21.13 -26.53 27.63
CA ASN A 434 -21.83 -27.45 26.74
C ASN A 434 -23.35 -27.41 26.93
N ALA A 435 -23.88 -26.94 28.05
CA ALA A 435 -25.32 -26.73 28.26
C ALA A 435 -25.88 -25.48 27.54
N ARG A 436 -25.04 -24.71 26.83
CA ARG A 436 -25.48 -23.49 26.14
C ARG A 436 -26.34 -23.81 24.90
N PRO A 437 -27.31 -22.96 24.55
CA PRO A 437 -28.14 -23.15 23.36
C PRO A 437 -27.35 -22.93 22.06
N LEU A 438 -27.56 -23.79 21.06
CA LEU A 438 -27.09 -23.63 19.67
C LEU A 438 -28.17 -23.02 18.77
N THR A 439 -29.44 -23.33 19.05
CA THR A 439 -30.60 -22.79 18.36
C THR A 439 -31.15 -21.58 19.10
N TYR A 440 -32.01 -20.80 18.44
CA TYR A 440 -32.69 -19.69 19.08
C TYR A 440 -33.57 -20.20 20.24
N LEU A 441 -33.60 -19.43 21.32
CA LEU A 441 -34.58 -19.60 22.38
C LEU A 441 -35.92 -19.13 21.82
N ILE A 442 -36.88 -20.04 21.68
CA ILE A 442 -38.24 -19.73 21.22
C ILE A 442 -39.17 -19.91 22.41
N GLU A 443 -40.10 -18.97 22.59
CA GLU A 443 -40.93 -18.86 23.79
C GLU A 443 -42.17 -19.78 23.79
N ASP A 444 -42.47 -20.47 22.67
CA ASP A 444 -43.65 -21.32 22.54
C ASP A 444 -43.41 -22.73 23.12
N PRO A 445 -44.20 -23.19 24.12
CA PRO A 445 -44.08 -24.53 24.71
C PRO A 445 -44.42 -25.70 23.77
N LYS A 446 -44.93 -25.45 22.55
CA LYS A 446 -45.15 -26.49 21.53
C LYS A 446 -43.92 -26.76 20.64
N ASP A 447 -42.91 -25.90 20.72
CA ASP A 447 -41.74 -25.98 19.87
C ASP A 447 -40.70 -26.98 20.40
N PRO A 448 -39.87 -27.56 19.50
CA PRO A 448 -38.86 -28.53 19.88
C PRO A 448 -37.84 -27.95 20.87
N GLU A 449 -37.40 -28.80 21.79
CA GLU A 449 -36.42 -28.46 22.81
C GLU A 449 -35.13 -27.87 22.21
N VAL A 450 -34.57 -26.87 22.90
CA VAL A 450 -33.42 -26.10 22.43
C VAL A 450 -32.18 -26.97 22.39
N LEU A 451 -31.59 -27.17 21.21
CA LEU A 451 -30.42 -28.02 21.05
C LEU A 451 -29.18 -27.40 21.70
N THR A 452 -28.50 -28.19 22.52
CA THR A 452 -27.24 -27.83 23.19
C THR A 452 -26.13 -28.79 22.78
N PRO A 453 -24.84 -28.39 22.85
CA PRO A 453 -23.75 -29.35 22.68
C PRO A 453 -23.82 -30.52 23.67
N TYR A 454 -24.38 -30.31 24.87
CA TYR A 454 -24.53 -31.32 25.90
C TYR A 454 -25.42 -32.48 25.43
N HIS A 455 -26.53 -32.19 24.73
CA HIS A 455 -27.39 -33.21 24.12
C HIS A 455 -26.62 -34.16 23.21
N PHE A 456 -25.71 -33.63 22.39
CA PHE A 456 -24.89 -34.45 21.50
C PHE A 456 -23.84 -35.30 22.23
N LEU A 457 -23.50 -34.96 23.48
CA LEU A 457 -22.50 -35.68 24.28
C LEU A 457 -23.11 -36.73 25.19
N THR A 458 -24.24 -36.45 25.82
CA THR A 458 -24.86 -37.32 26.84
C THR A 458 -26.20 -37.89 26.43
N GLY A 459 -26.84 -37.36 25.38
CA GLY A 459 -28.19 -37.73 24.97
C GLY A 459 -29.30 -37.19 25.88
N THR A 460 -28.95 -36.36 26.88
CA THR A 460 -29.88 -35.86 27.90
C THR A 460 -29.68 -34.38 28.16
N ASN A 461 -30.62 -33.76 28.88
CA ASN A 461 -30.47 -32.40 29.38
C ASN A 461 -29.39 -32.31 30.45
N PHE A 462 -28.67 -31.19 30.46
CA PHE A 462 -27.82 -30.86 31.60
C PHE A 462 -28.70 -30.53 32.81
N MET A 463 -28.58 -31.33 33.85
CA MET A 463 -29.13 -31.05 35.18
C MET A 463 -27.99 -30.55 36.05
N ASP A 464 -28.09 -29.32 36.58
CA ASP A 464 -27.12 -28.84 37.56
C ASP A 464 -27.29 -29.66 38.85
N LEU A 465 -26.22 -29.79 39.63
CA LEU A 465 -26.32 -30.43 40.94
C LEU A 465 -27.31 -29.61 41.79
N PRO A 466 -28.25 -30.25 42.49
CA PRO A 466 -29.15 -29.53 43.38
C PRO A 466 -28.34 -28.72 44.39
N GLU A 467 -28.75 -27.48 44.66
CA GLU A 467 -28.14 -26.70 45.74
C GLU A 467 -28.29 -27.50 47.04
N VAL A 468 -27.16 -27.86 47.66
CA VAL A 468 -27.18 -28.61 48.92
C VAL A 468 -27.81 -27.73 49.99
N ASN A 469 -29.09 -27.98 50.28
CA ASN A 469 -29.77 -27.34 51.39
C ASN A 469 -29.13 -27.82 52.69
N PRO A 470 -28.82 -26.93 53.65
CA PRO A 470 -28.27 -27.31 54.95
C PRO A 470 -29.16 -28.27 55.75
N GLU A 471 -30.44 -28.42 55.36
CA GLU A 471 -31.48 -29.22 56.00
C GLU A 471 -31.61 -30.64 55.41
N ASP A 472 -31.01 -30.93 54.26
CA ASP A 472 -31.05 -32.27 53.64
C ASP A 472 -29.98 -33.19 54.25
N GLU A 473 -30.37 -33.98 55.27
CA GLU A 473 -29.49 -34.89 56.02
C GLU A 473 -28.72 -35.92 55.16
N GLU A 474 -29.20 -36.19 53.94
CA GLU A 474 -28.63 -37.17 53.00
C GLU A 474 -27.39 -36.62 52.25
N TRP A 475 -27.30 -35.30 52.07
CA TRP A 475 -26.22 -34.63 51.32
C TRP A 475 -25.23 -33.87 52.20
N VAL A 476 -25.44 -33.87 53.53
CA VAL A 476 -24.48 -33.33 54.50
C VAL A 476 -23.33 -34.33 54.67
N LEU A 477 -22.16 -34.00 54.09
CA LEU A 477 -20.89 -34.71 54.27
C LEU A 477 -20.60 -34.99 55.75
N ARG A 478 -20.80 -36.25 56.18
CA ARG A 478 -20.44 -36.74 57.52
C ARG A 478 -18.95 -37.11 57.56
N ALA A 479 -18.09 -36.10 57.65
CA ALA A 479 -16.66 -36.29 57.89
C ALA A 479 -16.09 -35.18 58.78
N THR A 480 -15.06 -35.53 59.55
CA THR A 480 -14.40 -34.74 60.62
C THR A 480 -13.76 -33.41 60.17
N THR A 481 -13.73 -33.10 58.88
CA THR A 481 -13.29 -31.81 58.30
C THR A 481 -14.36 -31.16 57.42
N ALA A 482 -15.65 -31.31 57.76
CA ALA A 482 -16.77 -30.67 57.06
C ALA A 482 -16.61 -29.15 56.87
N SER A 483 -15.91 -28.47 57.78
CA SER A 483 -15.60 -27.03 57.68
C SER A 483 -14.60 -26.71 56.56
N GLU A 484 -13.58 -27.53 56.37
CA GLU A 484 -12.58 -27.33 55.30
C GLU A 484 -13.14 -27.70 53.93
N LEU A 485 -13.90 -28.79 53.84
CA LEU A 485 -14.61 -29.16 52.63
C LEU A 485 -15.63 -28.09 52.22
N ARG A 486 -16.41 -27.54 53.16
CA ARG A 486 -17.31 -26.41 52.88
C ARG A 486 -16.56 -25.16 52.42
N LYS A 487 -15.37 -24.88 52.98
CA LYS A 487 -14.54 -23.74 52.53
C LYS A 487 -14.01 -23.94 51.12
N VAL A 488 -13.49 -25.13 50.79
CA VAL A 488 -13.01 -25.46 49.43
C VAL A 488 -14.16 -25.46 48.43
N TRP A 489 -15.28 -26.10 48.78
CA TRP A 489 -16.50 -26.15 47.97
C TRP A 489 -17.06 -24.75 47.71
N SER A 490 -17.25 -23.93 48.75
CA SER A 490 -17.75 -22.56 48.61
C SER A 490 -16.79 -21.67 47.80
N TYR A 491 -15.49 -21.91 47.88
CA TYR A 491 -14.51 -21.21 47.06
C TYR A 491 -14.61 -21.62 45.58
N HIS A 492 -14.72 -22.92 45.28
CA HIS A 492 -14.93 -23.43 43.91
C HIS A 492 -16.23 -22.88 43.31
N GLN A 493 -17.35 -22.95 44.06
CA GLN A 493 -18.63 -22.39 43.62
C GLN A 493 -18.55 -20.89 43.34
N ARG A 494 -17.80 -20.13 44.15
CA ARG A 494 -17.58 -18.69 43.93
C ARG A 494 -16.79 -18.41 42.64
N LEU A 495 -15.78 -19.22 42.34
CA LEU A 495 -15.00 -19.10 41.08
C LEU A 495 -15.88 -19.41 39.86
N ILE A 496 -16.69 -20.45 39.94
CA ILE A 496 -17.66 -20.84 38.90
C ILE A 496 -18.67 -19.72 38.67
N ALA A 497 -19.27 -19.18 39.74
CA ALA A 497 -20.23 -18.08 39.65
C ALA A 497 -19.62 -16.82 39.03
N LEU A 498 -18.38 -16.47 39.41
CA LEU A 498 -17.64 -15.35 38.83
C LEU A 498 -17.36 -15.57 37.33
N TRP A 499 -16.99 -16.79 36.97
CA TRP A 499 -16.79 -17.18 35.58
C TRP A 499 -18.07 -17.01 34.76
N TRP A 500 -19.20 -17.49 35.27
CA TRP A 500 -20.47 -17.40 34.56
C TRP A 500 -20.98 -15.97 34.40
N LYS A 501 -20.83 -15.14 35.43
CA LYS A 501 -21.15 -13.71 35.37
C LYS A 501 -20.39 -13.03 34.23
N ARG A 502 -19.10 -13.31 34.09
CA ARG A 502 -18.25 -12.74 33.02
C ARG A 502 -18.54 -13.34 31.66
N TRP A 503 -18.75 -14.65 31.58
CA TRP A 503 -19.08 -15.32 30.32
C TRP A 503 -20.38 -14.78 29.72
N LYS A 504 -21.44 -14.63 30.53
CA LYS A 504 -22.71 -14.01 30.09
C LYS A 504 -22.50 -12.57 29.61
N ALA A 505 -21.78 -11.75 30.37
CA ALA A 505 -21.55 -10.35 30.02
C ALA A 505 -20.67 -10.16 28.76
N GLU A 506 -19.71 -11.04 28.51
CA GLU A 506 -18.75 -10.89 27.43
C GLU A 506 -19.15 -11.66 26.16
N TYR A 507 -19.54 -12.93 26.29
CA TYR A 507 -19.84 -13.80 25.15
C TYR A 507 -21.26 -13.63 24.62
N ILE A 508 -22.28 -13.75 25.48
CA ILE A 508 -23.69 -13.68 25.05
C ILE A 508 -23.99 -12.33 24.43
N VAL A 509 -23.50 -11.25 25.04
CA VAL A 509 -23.64 -9.89 24.48
C VAL A 509 -22.94 -9.76 23.12
N ALA A 510 -21.81 -10.44 22.91
CA ALA A 510 -21.11 -10.42 21.63
C ALA A 510 -21.83 -11.18 20.51
N LEU A 511 -22.65 -12.18 20.84
CA LEU A 511 -23.48 -12.90 19.87
C LEU A 511 -24.60 -12.03 19.28
N ASN A 512 -25.04 -10.98 19.99
CA ASN A 512 -26.13 -10.10 19.56
C ASN A 512 -25.73 -9.11 18.45
N LYS A 513 -24.44 -9.04 18.07
CA LYS A 513 -23.94 -8.10 17.06
C LYS A 513 -23.96 -8.72 15.66
N PHE A 514 -24.89 -8.28 14.81
CA PHE A 514 -24.81 -8.51 13.36
C PHE A 514 -23.56 -7.84 12.79
N GLN A 515 -22.63 -8.63 12.24
CA GLN A 515 -21.35 -8.10 11.77
C GLN A 515 -21.41 -7.41 10.41
N LYS A 516 -22.41 -7.73 9.59
CA LYS A 516 -22.75 -7.04 8.34
C LYS A 516 -24.24 -7.22 8.09
N TRP A 517 -24.95 -6.13 7.79
CA TRP A 517 -26.27 -6.22 7.16
C TRP A 517 -26.10 -6.82 5.75
N PRO A 518 -27.12 -7.55 5.23
CA PRO A 518 -27.20 -7.94 3.84
C PRO A 518 -27.03 -6.75 2.88
#